data_AF-A0A842KXQ1-F1
#
_entry.id   AF-A0A842KXQ1-F1
#
_cell.length_a   1.000
_cell.length_b   1.000
_cell.length_c   1.000
_cell.angle_alpha   90.00
_cell.angle_beta   90.00
_cell.angle_gamma   90.00
#
_symmetry.space_group_name_H-M   'P 1'
#
loop_
_entity.id
_entity.type
_entity.pdbx_description
1 polymer ?
#
loop_
_entity_poly.entity_id
_entity_poly.type
_entity_poly.pdbx_seq_one_letter_code
_entity_poly.pdbx_strand_id
1 'polypeptide(L)'
;MMKLEGRRRYPLSLILLTLVFTLYSIVRYFEEDPAFALFIWFTLIIGCYATISFMELRGIFLNQKILLTLILLITLGGGILVNIYIFSANSSFSIRIFSMGMFILIITV
;
A
#
# COMPACT_ATOMS: atom_id res chain seq x y z
N MET A 1 33.81 -22.90 -7.72
CA MET A 1 32.50 -22.37 -8.17
C MET A 1 31.54 -22.39 -6.99
N MET A 2 31.44 -21.29 -6.24
CA MET A 2 30.46 -21.13 -5.16
C MET A 2 29.13 -20.69 -5.76
N LYS A 3 28.09 -21.51 -5.61
CA LYS A 3 26.69 -21.15 -5.88
C LYS A 3 26.28 -20.14 -4.80
N LEU A 4 26.22 -18.86 -5.16
CA LEU A 4 25.59 -17.84 -4.34
C LEU A 4 24.08 -18.05 -4.43
N GLU A 5 23.55 -18.92 -3.55
CA GLU A 5 22.11 -19.01 -3.31
C GLU A 5 21.56 -17.63 -2.95
N GLY A 6 20.44 -17.29 -3.59
CA GLY A 6 19.92 -15.94 -3.70
C GLY A 6 19.86 -15.24 -2.35
N ARG A 7 20.72 -14.22 -2.21
CA ARG A 7 20.70 -13.28 -1.10
C ARG A 7 19.28 -12.67 -1.05
N ARG A 8 18.42 -13.18 -0.15
CA ARG A 8 17.16 -12.55 0.28
C ARG A 8 17.54 -11.16 0.79
N ARG A 9 17.58 -10.18 -0.11
CA ARG A 9 17.96 -8.81 0.23
C ARG A 9 16.86 -8.27 1.13
N TYR A 10 17.28 -7.66 2.24
CA TYR A 10 16.36 -6.96 3.13
C TYR A 10 15.53 -5.97 2.31
N PRO A 11 14.20 -5.90 2.50
CA PRO A 11 13.32 -5.01 1.73
C PRO A 11 13.46 -3.55 2.18
N LEU A 12 14.69 -3.04 2.31
CA LEU A 12 15.00 -1.67 2.73
C LEU A 12 14.32 -0.63 1.83
N SER A 13 14.20 -0.92 0.53
CA SER A 13 13.46 -0.07 -0.41
C SER A 13 11.97 0.02 -0.06
N LEU A 14 11.32 -1.09 0.32
CA LEU A 14 9.92 -1.07 0.72
C LEU A 14 9.74 -0.29 2.03
N ILE A 15 10.63 -0.50 3.00
CA ILE A 15 10.57 0.22 4.30
C ILE A 15 10.73 1.73 4.09
N LEU A 16 11.71 2.13 3.26
CA LEU A 16 11.93 3.55 2.97
C LEU A 16 10.76 4.15 2.19
N LEU A 17 10.18 3.40 1.24
CA LEU A 17 8.99 3.82 0.51
C LEU A 17 7.78 3.98 1.44
N THR A 18 7.55 3.03 2.36
CA THR A 18 6.51 3.15 3.40
C THR A 18 6.72 4.40 4.23
N LEU A 19 7.95 4.67 4.69
CA LEU A 19 8.27 5.86 5.48
C LEU A 19 7.93 7.15 4.71
N VAL A 20 8.35 7.25 3.45
CA VAL A 20 8.11 8.43 2.61
C VAL A 20 6.61 8.66 2.43
N PHE A 21 5.85 7.60 2.12
CA PHE A 21 4.41 7.73 1.94
C PHE A 21 3.69 8.07 3.25
N THR A 22 4.12 7.52 4.39
CA THR A 22 3.60 7.89 5.71
C THR A 22 3.82 9.37 5.99
N LEU A 23 5.06 9.85 5.84
CA LEU A 23 5.40 11.25 6.08
C LEU A 23 4.61 12.18 5.15
N TYR A 24 4.50 11.80 3.87
CA TYR A 24 3.72 12.58 2.90
C TYR A 24 2.23 12.61 3.26
N SER A 25 1.66 11.49 3.72
CA SER A 25 0.27 11.43 4.15
C SER A 25 0.00 12.35 5.35
N ILE A 26 0.93 12.44 6.29
CA ILE A 26 0.83 13.33 7.46
C ILE A 26 0.82 14.79 7.01
N VAL A 27 1.75 15.18 6.12
CA VAL A 27 1.80 16.55 5.59
C VAL A 27 0.49 16.90 4.89
N ARG A 28 0.00 16.04 4.00
CA ARG A 28 -1.27 16.25 3.28
C ARG A 28 -2.49 16.29 4.19
N TYR A 29 -2.48 15.52 5.27
CA TYR A 29 -3.54 15.55 6.27
C TYR A 29 -3.63 16.94 6.94
N PHE A 30 -2.49 17.54 7.30
CA PHE A 30 -2.45 18.89 7.85
C PHE A 30 -2.81 19.98 6.84
N GLU A 31 -2.60 19.73 5.55
CA GLU A 31 -3.08 20.60 4.46
C GLU A 31 -4.58 20.44 4.18
N GLU A 32 -5.28 19.56 4.91
CA GLU A 32 -6.68 19.17 4.65
C GLU A 32 -6.91 18.66 3.22
N ASP A 33 -5.85 18.18 2.56
CA ASP A 33 -5.90 17.71 1.17
C ASP A 33 -6.38 16.25 1.14
N PRO A 34 -7.57 15.96 0.56
CA PRO A 34 -8.15 14.62 0.55
C PRO A 34 -7.26 13.58 -0.16
N ALA A 35 -6.26 14.01 -0.92
CA ALA A 35 -5.22 13.11 -1.45
C ALA A 35 -4.48 12.32 -0.34
N PHE A 36 -4.44 12.80 0.92
CA PHE A 36 -3.80 12.07 2.02
C PHE A 36 -4.31 10.62 2.15
N ALA A 37 -5.59 10.39 1.87
CA ALA A 37 -6.21 9.07 1.94
C ALA A 37 -5.58 8.07 0.95
N LEU A 38 -5.18 8.54 -0.25
CA LEU A 38 -4.44 7.71 -1.22
C LEU A 38 -3.09 7.27 -0.65
N PHE A 39 -2.36 8.20 -0.03
CA PHE A 39 -1.04 7.91 0.53
C PHE A 39 -1.13 6.95 1.72
N ILE A 40 -2.14 7.09 2.58
CA ILE A 40 -2.41 6.12 3.65
C ILE A 40 -2.66 4.73 3.05
N TRP A 41 -3.49 4.65 2.01
CA TRP A 41 -3.81 3.37 1.39
C TRP A 41 -2.59 2.69 0.76
N PHE A 42 -1.79 3.42 -0.01
CA PHE A 42 -0.53 2.89 -0.55
C PHE A 42 0.45 2.49 0.54
N THR A 43 0.54 3.27 1.63
CA THR A 43 1.38 2.94 2.79
C THR A 43 0.97 1.59 3.38
N LEU A 44 -0.33 1.33 3.54
CA LEU A 44 -0.85 0.06 4.05
C LEU A 44 -0.50 -1.11 3.13
N ILE A 45 -0.64 -0.93 1.81
CA ILE A 45 -0.27 -1.96 0.83
C ILE A 45 1.23 -2.29 0.95
N ILE A 46 2.10 -1.27 0.88
CA ILE A 46 3.56 -1.45 0.90
C ILE A 46 4.01 -2.01 2.26
N GLY A 47 3.46 -1.48 3.36
CA GLY A 47 3.77 -1.93 4.71
C GLY A 47 3.36 -3.39 4.96
N CYS A 48 2.24 -3.81 4.38
CA CYS A 48 1.81 -5.20 4.39
C CYS A 48 2.83 -6.09 3.66
N TYR A 49 3.23 -5.75 2.44
CA TYR A 49 4.27 -6.48 1.70
C TYR A 49 5.61 -6.52 2.43
N ALA A 50 6.02 -5.42 3.05
CA ALA A 50 7.24 -5.36 3.85
C ALA A 50 7.17 -6.29 5.07
N THR A 51 6.02 -6.34 5.75
CA THR A 51 5.78 -7.22 6.90
C THR A 51 5.80 -8.69 6.49
N ILE A 52 5.13 -9.05 5.40
CA ILE A 52 5.14 -10.42 4.85
C ILE A 52 6.57 -10.83 4.51
N SER A 53 7.30 -9.98 3.79
CA SER A 53 8.70 -10.22 3.41
C SER A 53 9.59 -10.42 4.65
N PHE A 54 9.34 -9.66 5.72
CA PHE A 54 10.05 -9.79 6.99
C PHE A 54 9.73 -11.09 7.73
N MET A 55 8.47 -11.53 7.71
CA MET A 55 8.07 -12.81 8.29
C MET A 55 8.71 -13.98 7.55
N GLU A 56 8.71 -13.94 6.21
CA GLU A 56 9.38 -14.95 5.39
C GLU A 56 10.89 -15.00 5.67
N LEU A 57 11.56 -13.85 5.81
CA LEU A 57 12.98 -13.76 6.20
C LEU A 57 13.27 -14.44 7.54
N ARG A 58 12.33 -14.39 8.49
CA ARG A 58 12.43 -15.05 9.80
C ARG A 58 12.02 -16.54 9.76
N GLY A 59 11.67 -17.07 8.60
CA GLY A 59 11.19 -18.44 8.44
C GLY A 59 9.74 -18.65 8.90
N ILE A 60 8.99 -17.57 9.12
CA ILE A 60 7.58 -17.61 9.51
C ILE A 60 6.73 -17.51 8.23
N PHE A 61 6.11 -18.62 7.85
CA PHE A 61 5.26 -18.68 6.66
C PHE A 61 3.79 -18.48 7.07
N LEU A 62 3.12 -17.50 6.45
CA LEU A 62 1.67 -17.35 6.60
C LEU A 62 0.94 -18.40 5.76
N ASN A 63 -0.24 -18.81 6.25
CA ASN A 63 -1.18 -19.56 5.44
C ASN A 63 -1.59 -18.74 4.21
N GLN A 64 -1.48 -19.34 3.02
CA GLN A 64 -1.81 -18.69 1.75
C GLN A 64 -3.22 -18.11 1.72
N LYS A 65 -4.20 -18.77 2.37
CA LYS A 65 -5.57 -18.25 2.46
C LYS A 65 -5.62 -16.94 3.24
N ILE A 66 -4.95 -16.88 4.39
CA ILE A 66 -4.89 -15.68 5.24
C ILE A 66 -4.16 -14.55 4.50
N LEU A 67 -3.03 -14.88 3.86
CA LEU A 67 -2.26 -13.93 3.07
C LEU A 67 -3.11 -13.30 1.96
N LEU A 68 -3.79 -14.14 1.17
CA LEU A 68 -4.65 -13.68 0.09
C LEU A 68 -5.80 -12.82 0.61
N THR A 69 -6.48 -13.24 1.68
CA THR A 69 -7.56 -12.47 2.29
C THR A 69 -7.07 -11.12 2.79
N LEU A 70 -5.89 -11.05 3.40
CA LEU A 70 -5.33 -9.82 3.94
C LEU A 70 -4.94 -8.85 2.81
N ILE A 71 -4.32 -9.36 1.74
CA ILE A 71 -4.01 -8.56 0.55
C ILE A 71 -5.29 -8.00 -0.06
N LEU A 72 -6.30 -8.86 -0.30
CA LEU A 72 -7.60 -8.45 -0.86
C LEU A 72 -8.33 -7.42 0.02
N LEU A 73 -8.28 -7.59 1.34
CA LEU A 73 -8.93 -6.66 2.27
C LEU A 73 -8.29 -5.26 2.19
N ILE A 74 -6.96 -5.20 2.16
CA ILE A 74 -6.22 -3.94 2.11
C ILE A 74 -6.37 -3.30 0.73
N THR A 75 -6.29 -4.06 -0.36
CA THR A 75 -6.41 -3.52 -1.72
C THR A 75 -7.85 -3.14 -2.05
N LEU A 76 -8.80 -4.08 -1.98
CA LEU A 76 -10.19 -3.81 -2.34
C LEU A 76 -10.91 -2.99 -1.27
N GLY A 77 -10.88 -3.46 -0.02
CA GLY A 77 -11.58 -2.78 1.08
C GLY A 77 -11.02 -1.38 1.32
N GLY A 78 -9.69 -1.26 1.38
CA GLY A 78 -9.02 0.05 1.48
C GLY A 78 -9.33 0.95 0.29
N GLY A 79 -9.23 0.43 -0.94
CA GLY A 79 -9.47 1.20 -2.16
C GLY A 79 -10.91 1.72 -2.28
N ILE A 80 -11.91 0.91 -1.90
CA ILE A 80 -13.32 1.34 -1.87
C ILE A 80 -13.49 2.49 -0.87
N LEU A 81 -13.00 2.32 0.36
CA LEU A 81 -13.14 3.34 1.42
C LEU A 81 -12.46 4.66 1.03
N VAL A 82 -11.27 4.58 0.44
CA VAL A 82 -10.50 5.75 -0.01
C VAL A 82 -11.22 6.48 -1.13
N ASN A 83 -11.78 5.75 -2.10
CA ASN A 83 -12.55 6.37 -3.17
C ASN A 83 -13.83 7.02 -2.61
N ILE A 84 -14.59 6.33 -1.74
CA ILE A 84 -15.76 6.93 -1.09
C ILE A 84 -15.40 8.24 -0.39
N TYR A 85 -14.30 8.24 0.38
CA TYR A 85 -13.82 9.43 1.08
C TYR A 85 -13.43 10.56 0.12
N ILE A 86 -12.66 10.26 -0.93
CA ILE A 86 -12.22 11.27 -1.89
C ILE A 86 -13.41 11.88 -2.65
N PHE A 87 -14.40 11.06 -3.02
CA PHE A 87 -15.60 11.55 -3.71
C PHE A 87 -16.54 12.33 -2.80
N SER A 88 -16.59 12.03 -1.50
CA SER A 88 -17.39 12.77 -0.52
C SER A 88 -16.71 14.07 -0.06
N ALA A 89 -15.38 14.12 -0.05
CA ALA A 89 -14.62 15.32 0.24
C ALA A 89 -14.69 16.36 -0.91
N ASN A 90 -14.40 17.62 -0.58
CA ASN A 90 -14.24 18.71 -1.56
C ASN A 90 -12.90 18.58 -2.33
N SER A 91 -12.69 17.42 -2.96
CA SER A 91 -11.52 17.10 -3.74
C SER A 91 -11.63 17.63 -5.17
N SER A 92 -10.48 17.94 -5.78
CA SER A 92 -10.43 18.33 -7.18
C SER A 92 -10.82 17.16 -8.10
N PHE A 93 -11.36 17.49 -9.27
CA PHE A 93 -11.75 16.50 -10.28
C PHE A 93 -10.56 15.60 -10.70
N SER A 94 -9.36 16.16 -10.76
CA SER A 94 -8.13 15.42 -11.06
C SER A 94 -7.82 14.35 -10.01
N ILE A 95 -7.98 14.64 -8.72
CA ILE A 95 -7.74 13.67 -7.64
C ILE A 95 -8.77 12.53 -7.71
N ARG A 96 -10.04 12.86 -8.02
CA ARG A 96 -11.10 11.85 -8.18
C ARG A 96 -10.82 10.89 -9.34
N ILE A 97 -10.45 11.41 -10.51
CA ILE A 97 -10.07 10.59 -11.67
C ILE A 97 -8.85 9.74 -11.34
N PHE A 98 -7.82 10.34 -10.75
CA PHE A 98 -6.59 9.62 -10.39
C PHE A 98 -6.86 8.49 -9.40
N SER A 99 -7.63 8.76 -8.34
CA SER A 99 -8.04 7.76 -7.34
C SER A 99 -8.78 6.59 -7.98
N MET A 100 -9.77 6.88 -8.83
CA MET A 100 -10.56 5.85 -9.49
C MET A 100 -9.69 5.04 -10.48
N GLY A 101 -8.82 5.72 -11.22
CA GLY A 101 -7.88 5.07 -12.15
C GLY A 101 -6.93 4.11 -11.43
N MET A 102 -6.36 4.53 -10.29
CA MET A 102 -5.51 3.67 -9.47
C MET A 102 -6.27 2.46 -8.91
N PHE A 103 -7.51 2.66 -8.49
CA PHE A 103 -8.35 1.57 -7.99
C PHE A 103 -8.65 0.53 -9.08
N ILE A 104 -9.04 0.99 -10.27
CA ILE A 104 -9.28 0.09 -11.43
C ILE A 104 -7.99 -0.66 -11.78
N LEU A 105 -6.85 0.04 -11.85
CA LEU A 105 -5.57 -0.57 -12.20
C LEU A 105 -5.19 -1.69 -11.22
N ILE A 106 -5.38 -1.47 -9.91
CA ILE A 106 -5.09 -2.47 -8.87
C ILE A 106 -6.03 -3.69 -8.96
N ILE A 107 -7.26 -3.54 -9.44
CA ILE A 107 -8.19 -4.66 -9.62
C ILE A 107 -7.84 -5.49 -10.87
N THR A 108 -7.34 -4.84 -11.91
CA THR A 108 -7.07 -5.47 -13.21
C THR A 108 -5.70 -6.16 -13.31
N VAL A 109 -4.79 -5.88 -12.38
CA VAL A 109 -3.44 -6.46 -12.30
C VAL A 109 -3.42 -7.60 -11.30
#